data_AF-A0A947F8P9-F1
#
_entry.id   AF-A0A947F8P9-F1
#
_cell.length_a   1.000
_cell.length_b   1.000
_cell.length_c   1.000
_cell.angle_alpha   90.00
_cell.angle_beta   90.00
_cell.angle_gamma   90.00
#
_symmetry.space_group_name_H-M   'P 1'
#
loop_
_entity.id
_entity.type
_entity.pdbx_description
1 polymer ?
#
loop_
_entity_poly.entity_id
_entity_poly.type
_entity_poly.pdbx_seq_one_letter_code
_entity_poly.pdbx_strand_id
1 'polypeptide(L)' 'MATNNLEIGSSAPDFNLIGIDDKKYSLESFKDKKAVVIIFSCNHCPYVQAY' A
#
# COMPACT_ATOMS: atom_id res chain seq x y z
N MET A 1 14.25 -11.93 -5.09
CA MET A 1 13.17 -10.95 -4.93
C MET A 1 13.01 -10.25 -6.27
N ALA A 2 11.81 -10.13 -6.81
CA ALA A 2 11.62 -9.48 -8.11
C ALA A 2 12.00 -8.00 -7.98
N THR A 3 13.01 -7.57 -8.72
CA THR A 3 13.58 -6.21 -8.74
C THR A 3 12.91 -5.35 -9.82
N ASN A 4 11.59 -5.47 -9.97
CA ASN A 4 10.86 -4.74 -11.00
C ASN A 4 10.35 -3.44 -10.38
N ASN A 5 10.96 -2.32 -10.76
CA ASN A 5 10.42 -1.01 -10.42
C ASN A 5 9.04 -0.84 -11.07
N LEU A 6 8.09 -0.30 -10.33
CA LEU A 6 6.76 -0.01 -10.86
C LEU A 6 6.86 1.21 -11.80
N GLU A 7 6.62 1.01 -13.09
CA GLU A 7 6.70 2.10 -14.08
C GLU A 7 5.53 3.08 -13.91
N ILE A 8 5.78 4.36 -14.16
CA ILE A 8 4.75 5.39 -14.11
C ILE A 8 3.69 5.08 -15.18
N GLY A 9 2.42 5.10 -14.77
CA GLY A 9 1.28 4.78 -15.64
C GLY A 9 0.90 3.31 -15.67
N SER A 10 1.68 2.42 -15.06
CA SER A 10 1.27 1.03 -14.86
C SER A 10 0.11 0.93 -13.86
N SER A 11 -0.74 -0.08 -14.03
CA SER A 11 -1.79 -0.39 -13.06
C SER A 11 -1.16 -0.76 -11.72
N ALA A 12 -1.76 -0.25 -10.63
CA ALA A 12 -1.35 -0.64 -9.28
C ALA A 12 -1.52 -2.16 -9.08
N PRO A 13 -0.54 -2.85 -8.47
CA PRO A 13 -0.70 -4.26 -8.10
C PRO A 13 -1.86 -4.44 -7.13
N ASP A 14 -2.67 -5.48 -7.36
CA ASP A 14 -3.79 -5.78 -6.48
C ASP A 14 -3.34 -6.32 -5.13
N PHE A 15 -4.17 -6.14 -4.11
CA PHE A 15 -3.95 -6.67 -2.76
C PHE A 15 -5.28 -7.00 -2.07
N ASN A 16 -5.22 -7.92 -1.10
CA ASN A 16 -6.34 -8.21 -0.22
C ASN A 16 -5.80 -8.50 1.18
N LEU A 17 -5.69 -7.47 2.00
CA LEU A 17 -5.00 -7.51 3.29
C LEU A 17 -5.96 -7.16 4.43
N ILE A 18 -5.71 -7.73 5.61
CA ILE A 18 -6.49 -7.44 6.81
C ILE A 18 -5.98 -6.15 7.48
N GLY A 19 -6.91 -5.27 7.86
CA GLY A 19 -6.64 -4.06 8.62
C GLY A 19 -6.60 -4.32 10.12
N ILE A 20 -6.23 -3.29 10.88
CA ILE A 20 -6.25 -3.31 12.36
C ILE A 20 -7.65 -3.43 12.96
N ASP A 21 -8.68 -3.28 12.13
CA ASP A 21 -10.10 -3.40 12.47
C ASP A 21 -10.69 -4.75 12.00
N ASP A 22 -9.83 -5.72 11.68
CA ASP A 22 -10.15 -7.05 11.16
C ASP A 22 -10.93 -7.07 9.84
N LYS A 23 -11.09 -5.92 9.16
CA LYS A 23 -11.69 -5.86 7.82
C LYS A 23 -10.66 -6.14 6.74
N LYS A 24 -11.12 -6.75 5.65
CA LYS A 24 -10.29 -6.92 4.45
C LYS A 24 -10.40 -5.69 3.55
N TYR A 25 -9.24 -5.22 3.09
CA TYR A 25 -9.11 -4.09 2.17
C TYR A 25 -8.41 -4.51 0.88
N SER A 26 -8.88 -3.96 -0.23
CA SER A 26 -8.27 -4.04 -1.56
C SER A 26 -8.27 -2.67 -2.24
N LEU A 27 -7.72 -2.57 -3.45
CA LEU A 27 -7.80 -1.33 -4.24
C LEU A 27 -9.26 -0.89 -4.47
N GLU A 28 -10.16 -1.85 -4.71
CA GLU A 28 -11.60 -1.61 -4.90
C GLU A 28 -12.28 -0.98 -3.68
N SER A 29 -11.75 -1.22 -2.46
CA SER A 29 -12.28 -0.61 -1.23
C SER A 29 -12.19 0.92 -1.23
N PHE A 30 -11.40 1.51 -2.14
CA PHE A 30 -11.15 2.95 -2.24
C PHE A 30 -11.55 3.56 -3.59
N LYS A 31 -12.39 2.87 -4.38
CA LYS A 31 -12.76 3.29 -5.74
C LYS A 31 -13.46 4.65 -5.85
N ASP A 32 -14.03 5.16 -4.76
CA ASP A 32 -14.67 6.48 -4.69
C ASP A 32 -13.67 7.61 -4.42
N LYS A 33 -12.39 7.30 -4.22
CA LYS A 33 -11.34 8.29 -3.93
C LYS A 33 -10.67 8.79 -5.21
N LYS A 34 -10.33 10.09 -5.22
CA LYS A 34 -9.62 10.72 -6.35
C LYS A 34 -8.19 10.21 -6.51
N ALA A 35 -7.57 9.78 -5.41
CA ALA A 35 -6.23 9.21 -5.39
C ALA A 35 -6.10 8.28 -4.18
N VAL A 36 -5.25 7.26 -4.32
CA VAL A 36 -4.88 6.33 -3.25
C VAL A 36 -3.36 6.32 -3.17
N VAL A 37 -2.82 6.46 -1.97
CA VAL A 37 -1.37 6.43 -1.70
C VAL A 37 -1.07 5.20 -0.86
N ILE A 38 -0.13 4.37 -1.33
CA ILE A 38 0.30 3.16 -0.61
C ILE A 38 1.68 3.42 0.00
N ILE A 39 1.79 3.21 1.31
CA ILE A 39 3.03 3.40 2.07
C ILE A 39 3.46 2.05 2.63
N PHE A 40 4.68 1.63 2.27
CA PHE A 40 5.32 0.48 2.90
C PHE A 40 6.13 0.97 4.11
N SER A 41 5.74 0.54 5.31
CA SER A 41 6.29 1.02 6.57
C SER A 41 6.47 -0.12 7.59
N CYS A 42 7.21 0.15 8.66
CA CYS A 42 7.52 -0.80 9.73
C CYS A 42 7.75 -0.08 11.07
N ASN A 43 7.22 -0.67 12.15
CA ASN A 43 7.21 -0.05 13.48
C ASN A 43 8.59 0.13 14.12
N HIS A 44 9.54 -0.74 13.81
CA HIS A 44 10.86 -0.79 14.45
C HIS A 44 12.00 -0.28 13.55
N CYS A 45 11.66 0.30 12.41
CA CYS A 45 12.66 0.81 11.49
C CYS A 45 13.09 2.21 11.93
N PRO A 46 14.38 2.46 12.23
CA PRO A 46 14.83 3.75 12.75
C PRO A 46 14.53 4.90 11.78
N TYR A 47 14.54 4.64 10.48
CA TYR A 47 14.15 5.62 9.46
C TYR A 47 12.67 6.01 9.55
N VAL A 48 11.77 5.06 9.80
CA VAL A 48 10.33 5.30 9.94
C VAL A 48 10.01 5.95 11.29
N GLN A 49 10.79 5.72 12.34
CA GLN A 49 10.55 6.37 13.62
C GLN A 49 10.98 7.84 13.63
N ALA A 50 11.93 8.20 12.77
CA ALA A 50 12.45 9.56 12.68
C ALA A 50 11.53 10.53 11.90
N TYR A 51 10.59 10.02 11.11
CA TYR A 51 9.71 10.77 10.20
C TYR A 51 8.27 10.25 10.24
#